data_AF-I7GEI7-F1
#
_entry.id   AF-I7GEI7-F1
#
_cell.length_a   1.000
_cell.length_b   1.000
_cell.length_c   1.000
_cell.angle_alpha   90.00
_cell.angle_beta   90.00
_cell.angle_gamma   90.00
#
_symmetry.space_group_name_H-M   'P 1'
#
loop_
_entity.id
_entity.type
_entity.pdbx_description
1 polymer ?
#
loop_
_entity_poly.entity_id
_entity_poly.type
_entity_poly.pdbx_seq_one_letter_code
_entity_poly.pdbx_strand_id
1 'polypeptide(L)'
;MTKGYAMNAVSADPVLNFEVYVLMTMRNRMTNKKDQLRATLSSHGFSVKDAERVHRQLAESLGDEASRYSVLKESLGARADTARSFGFSSILWPNFDFEAEANDAGLLESARYRHVRNRSDLPNSPRELALWSVDATEFIGHFGPMTGGEQWPLFHELLPAYEEYEFQWDGRRYGAGFSWGLFMYAAEYWD
;
A
#
# COMPACT_ATOMS: atom_id res chain seq x y z
N MET A 1 -36.67 19.83 16.70
CA MET A 1 -35.75 19.67 15.56
C MET A 1 -34.35 19.47 16.12
N THR A 2 -34.00 18.23 16.42
CA THR A 2 -32.71 17.87 17.00
C THR A 2 -31.73 17.61 15.86
N LYS A 3 -30.75 18.50 15.68
CA LYS A 3 -29.58 18.27 14.81
C LYS A 3 -28.78 17.12 15.42
N GLY A 4 -28.91 15.93 14.83
CA GLY A 4 -27.95 14.87 15.03
C GLY A 4 -26.63 15.28 14.41
N TYR A 5 -25.61 15.53 15.23
CA TYR A 5 -24.23 15.55 14.77
C TYR A 5 -23.94 14.18 14.17
N ALA A 6 -23.78 14.10 12.85
CA ALA A 6 -23.13 12.96 12.22
C ALA A 6 -21.68 12.95 12.73
N MET A 7 -21.41 12.11 13.74
CA MET A 7 -20.04 11.67 14.00
C MET A 7 -19.66 10.83 12.79
N ASN A 8 -18.92 11.43 11.85
CA ASN A 8 -18.45 10.75 10.64
C ASN A 8 -17.72 9.47 11.03
N ALA A 9 -18.37 8.36 10.69
CA ALA A 9 -17.99 7.02 11.09
C ALA A 9 -16.67 6.65 10.42
N VAL A 10 -15.69 6.29 11.24
CA VAL A 10 -14.69 5.29 10.85
C VAL A 10 -15.47 4.08 10.32
N SER A 11 -15.05 3.49 9.20
CA SER A 11 -15.76 2.34 8.65
C SER A 11 -15.84 1.24 9.71
N ALA A 12 -16.96 0.52 9.77
CA ALA A 12 -17.04 -0.69 10.60
C ALA A 12 -16.16 -1.82 10.03
N ASP A 13 -15.72 -1.69 8.77
CA ASP A 13 -14.86 -2.65 8.11
C ASP A 13 -13.39 -2.40 8.49
N PRO A 14 -12.75 -3.34 9.23
CA PRO A 14 -11.36 -3.22 9.64
C PRO A 14 -10.37 -3.23 8.47
N VAL A 15 -10.67 -3.99 7.40
CA VAL A 15 -9.82 -4.07 6.21
C VAL A 15 -9.77 -2.70 5.54
N LEU A 16 -10.94 -2.09 5.32
CA LEU A 16 -11.00 -0.78 4.69
C LEU A 16 -10.28 0.30 5.51
N ASN A 17 -10.37 0.25 6.85
CA ASN A 17 -9.63 1.19 7.70
C ASN A 17 -8.11 1.01 7.57
N PHE A 18 -7.62 -0.23 7.51
CA PHE A 18 -6.21 -0.51 7.29
C PHE A 18 -5.73 -0.02 5.92
N GLU A 19 -6.51 -0.25 4.87
CA GLU A 19 -6.16 0.23 3.52
C GLU A 19 -6.16 1.76 3.43
N VAL A 20 -7.08 2.43 4.13
CA VAL A 20 -7.05 3.89 4.29
C VAL A 20 -5.79 4.34 5.03
N TYR A 21 -5.37 3.62 6.08
CA TYR A 21 -4.09 3.87 6.74
C TYR A 21 -2.93 3.77 5.74
N VAL A 22 -2.85 2.69 4.96
CA VAL A 22 -1.82 2.46 3.93
C VAL A 22 -1.81 3.58 2.89
N LEU A 23 -2.96 3.91 2.31
CA LEU A 23 -3.10 4.99 1.33
C LEU A 23 -2.60 6.33 1.89
N MET A 24 -2.90 6.62 3.15
CA MET A 24 -2.46 7.85 3.80
C MET A 24 -0.96 7.88 4.05
N THR A 25 -0.29 6.73 4.22
CA THR A 25 1.19 6.67 4.30
C THR A 25 1.86 7.10 2.99
N MET A 26 1.21 6.90 1.84
CA MET A 26 1.74 7.24 0.52
C MET A 26 1.53 8.72 0.14
N ARG A 27 0.69 9.45 0.88
CA ARG A 27 0.22 10.81 0.56
C ARG A 27 1.35 11.78 0.20
N ASN A 28 2.48 11.72 0.91
CA ASN A 28 3.61 12.65 0.71
C ASN A 28 4.23 12.52 -0.69
N ARG A 29 4.33 11.28 -1.21
CA ARG A 29 4.80 11.02 -2.58
C ARG A 29 3.75 11.25 -3.65
N MET A 30 2.47 11.38 -3.27
CA MET A 30 1.37 11.69 -4.17
C MET A 30 1.09 13.19 -4.33
N THR A 31 2.08 14.07 -4.13
CA THR A 31 1.85 15.53 -4.12
C THR A 31 1.21 16.04 -5.42
N ASN A 32 1.61 15.50 -6.57
CA ASN A 32 1.03 15.82 -7.89
C ASN A 32 -0.20 14.96 -8.26
N LYS A 33 -0.64 14.08 -7.35
CA LYS A 33 -1.73 13.12 -7.54
C LYS A 33 -2.75 13.18 -6.38
N LYS A 34 -2.82 14.32 -5.68
CA LYS A 34 -3.72 14.53 -4.54
C LYS A 34 -5.20 14.33 -4.88
N ASP A 35 -5.60 14.64 -6.12
CA ASP A 35 -6.99 14.47 -6.54
C ASP A 35 -7.35 12.99 -6.70
N GLN A 36 -6.41 12.14 -7.15
CA GLN A 36 -6.61 10.69 -7.19
C GLN A 36 -6.73 10.10 -5.79
N LEU A 37 -5.90 10.56 -4.83
CA LEU A 37 -6.03 10.17 -3.41
C LEU A 37 -7.41 10.56 -2.86
N ARG A 38 -7.85 11.81 -3.09
CA ARG A 38 -9.16 12.29 -2.63
C ARG A 38 -10.32 11.54 -3.28
N ALA A 39 -10.23 11.27 -4.58
CA ALA A 39 -11.25 10.53 -5.31
C ALA A 39 -11.39 9.11 -4.76
N THR A 40 -10.26 8.44 -4.51
CA THR A 40 -10.21 7.08 -3.92
C THR A 40 -10.82 7.09 -2.52
N LEU A 41 -10.46 8.03 -1.65
CA LEU A 41 -11.09 8.14 -0.33
C LEU A 41 -12.60 8.37 -0.44
N SER A 42 -13.01 9.28 -1.33
CA SER A 42 -14.42 9.67 -1.48
C SER A 42 -15.29 8.56 -2.04
N SER A 43 -14.77 7.73 -2.96
CA SER A 43 -15.51 6.58 -3.51
C SER A 43 -15.83 5.52 -2.46
N HIS A 44 -15.06 5.49 -1.36
CA HIS A 44 -15.27 4.61 -0.21
C HIS A 44 -15.86 5.34 1.01
N GLY A 45 -16.38 6.55 0.83
CA GLY A 45 -17.10 7.28 1.88
C GLY A 45 -16.22 8.01 2.90
N PHE A 46 -14.91 8.11 2.67
CA PHE A 46 -13.99 8.82 3.57
C PHE A 46 -13.80 10.28 3.15
N SER A 47 -13.92 11.19 4.12
CA SER A 47 -13.30 12.50 3.98
C SER A 47 -11.80 12.43 4.28
N VAL A 48 -11.01 13.40 3.80
CA VAL A 48 -9.57 13.49 4.14
C VAL A 48 -9.36 13.57 5.66
N LYS A 49 -10.24 14.24 6.39
CA LYS A 49 -10.14 14.36 7.85
C LYS A 49 -10.40 13.03 8.55
N ASP A 50 -11.33 12.22 8.03
CA ASP A 50 -11.61 10.90 8.59
C ASP A 50 -10.45 9.94 8.30
N ALA A 51 -9.89 10.00 7.09
CA ALA A 51 -8.68 9.25 6.72
C ALA A 51 -7.47 9.62 7.59
N GLU A 52 -7.25 10.91 7.89
CA GLU A 52 -6.20 11.36 8.82
C GLU A 52 -6.42 10.86 10.24
N ARG A 53 -7.68 10.71 10.69
CA ARG A 53 -8.00 10.13 12.00
C ARG A 53 -7.66 8.65 12.03
N VAL A 54 -8.10 7.89 11.02
CA VAL A 54 -7.80 6.46 10.89
C VAL A 54 -6.30 6.21 10.83
N HIS A 55 -5.58 6.98 10.00
CA HIS A 55 -4.14 6.87 9.88
C HIS A 55 -3.43 7.05 11.23
N ARG A 56 -3.82 8.07 12.01
CA ARG A 56 -3.22 8.34 13.32
C ARG A 56 -3.51 7.23 14.32
N GLN A 57 -4.76 6.77 14.40
CA GLN A 57 -5.16 5.71 15.33
C GLN A 57 -4.39 4.41 15.07
N LEU A 58 -4.30 3.99 13.80
CA LEU A 58 -3.56 2.79 13.44
C LEU A 58 -2.04 2.97 13.58
N ALA A 59 -1.49 4.15 13.27
CA ALA A 59 -0.07 4.44 13.49
C ALA A 59 0.31 4.34 14.98
N GLU A 60 -0.55 4.85 15.88
CA GLU A 60 -0.35 4.73 17.33
C GLU A 60 -0.41 3.27 17.79
N SER A 61 -1.39 2.49 17.33
CA SER A 61 -1.50 1.07 17.66
C SER A 61 -0.34 0.23 17.14
N LEU A 62 0.16 0.52 15.94
CA LEU A 62 1.26 -0.20 15.29
C LEU A 62 2.65 0.30 15.70
N GLY A 63 2.74 1.26 16.64
CA GLY A 63 4.00 1.90 17.00
C GLY A 63 5.02 0.95 17.62
N ASP A 64 4.59 0.03 18.48
CA ASP A 64 5.46 -0.93 19.13
C ASP A 64 5.83 -2.10 18.20
N GLU A 65 7.12 -2.27 17.95
CA GLU A 65 7.65 -3.29 17.04
C GLU A 65 7.40 -4.71 17.55
N ALA A 66 7.51 -4.92 18.88
CA ALA A 66 7.40 -6.25 19.48
C ALA A 66 5.99 -6.83 19.36
N SER A 67 4.96 -5.98 19.37
CA SER A 67 3.55 -6.39 19.29
C SER A 67 2.92 -6.12 17.92
N ARG A 68 3.65 -5.54 16.97
CA ARG A 68 3.10 -5.04 15.71
C ARG A 68 2.35 -6.07 14.89
N TYR A 69 2.91 -7.28 14.77
CA TYR A 69 2.28 -8.36 14.01
C TYR A 69 0.95 -8.79 14.62
N SER A 70 0.92 -9.00 15.95
CA SER A 70 -0.31 -9.40 16.65
C SER A 70 -1.36 -8.28 16.60
N VAL A 71 -0.95 -7.02 16.80
CA VAL A 71 -1.86 -5.87 16.71
C VAL A 71 -2.44 -5.74 15.31
N LEU A 72 -1.63 -5.88 14.26
CA LEU A 72 -2.11 -5.82 12.88
C LEU A 72 -3.12 -6.94 12.59
N LYS A 73 -2.80 -8.17 13.01
CA LYS A 73 -3.66 -9.34 12.85
C LYS A 73 -5.00 -9.17 13.57
N GLU A 74 -4.98 -8.73 14.82
CA GLU A 74 -6.18 -8.44 15.63
C GLU A 74 -7.02 -7.31 15.03
N SER A 75 -6.37 -6.23 14.57
CA SER A 75 -7.04 -5.08 13.97
C SER A 75 -7.80 -5.45 12.70
N LEU A 76 -7.36 -6.48 11.99
CA LEU A 76 -7.97 -7.00 10.76
C LEU A 76 -9.00 -8.11 11.02
N GLY A 77 -9.32 -8.41 12.28
CA GLY A 77 -10.32 -9.41 12.65
C GLY A 77 -9.88 -10.85 12.38
N ALA A 78 -8.59 -11.09 12.11
CA ALA A 78 -8.06 -12.44 12.01
C ALA A 78 -8.08 -13.10 13.40
N ARG A 79 -8.42 -14.40 13.44
CA ARG A 79 -8.48 -15.14 14.70
C ARG A 79 -7.12 -15.15 15.38
N ALA A 80 -7.13 -15.18 16.72
CA ALA A 80 -5.96 -15.46 17.53
C ALA A 80 -5.52 -16.92 17.32
N ASP A 81 -4.82 -17.17 16.21
CA ASP A 81 -4.11 -18.41 15.95
C ASP A 81 -2.60 -18.13 15.80
N THR A 82 -1.81 -19.18 15.86
CA THR A 82 -0.34 -19.11 15.77
C THR A 82 0.15 -19.07 14.32
N ALA A 83 -0.72 -18.77 13.34
CA ALA A 83 -0.30 -18.69 11.95
C ALA A 83 0.73 -17.56 11.78
N ARG A 84 1.85 -17.92 11.15
CA ARG A 84 2.96 -17.01 10.81
C ARG A 84 2.67 -16.11 9.62
N SER A 85 1.58 -16.37 8.91
CA SER A 85 1.10 -15.50 7.86
C SER A 85 -0.41 -15.31 7.96
N PHE A 86 -0.88 -14.17 7.47
CA PHE A 86 -2.29 -13.92 7.22
C PHE A 86 -2.43 -12.98 6.03
N GLY A 87 -3.62 -12.96 5.44
CA GLY A 87 -3.91 -12.08 4.31
C GLY A 87 -5.40 -11.90 4.09
N PHE A 88 -5.74 -10.96 3.22
CA PHE A 88 -7.11 -10.63 2.84
C PHE A 88 -7.15 -10.06 1.41
N SER A 89 -8.29 -10.17 0.75
CA SER A 89 -8.50 -9.51 -0.55
C SER A 89 -8.82 -8.04 -0.36
N SER A 90 -8.16 -7.21 -1.16
CA SER A 90 -8.20 -5.75 -1.01
C SER A 90 -9.54 -5.14 -1.43
N ILE A 91 -9.95 -4.07 -0.74
CA ILE A 91 -11.16 -3.29 -1.05
C ILE A 91 -10.81 -2.06 -1.90
N LEU A 92 -9.77 -1.30 -1.51
CA LEU A 92 -9.29 -0.13 -2.27
C LEU A 92 -8.59 -0.52 -3.58
N TRP A 93 -7.99 -1.71 -3.64
CA TRP A 93 -7.29 -2.24 -4.81
C TRP A 93 -7.85 -3.62 -5.20
N PRO A 94 -9.04 -3.72 -5.81
CA PRO A 94 -9.82 -4.98 -5.96
C PRO A 94 -9.15 -6.17 -6.69
N ASN A 95 -7.96 -5.98 -7.25
CA ASN A 95 -7.16 -7.03 -7.91
C ASN A 95 -5.90 -7.39 -7.12
N PHE A 96 -5.80 -6.97 -5.87
CA PHE A 96 -4.68 -7.28 -4.99
C PHE A 96 -5.17 -8.04 -3.77
N ASP A 97 -4.34 -8.96 -3.31
CA ASP A 97 -4.42 -9.53 -1.98
C ASP A 97 -3.30 -8.91 -1.14
N PHE A 98 -3.61 -8.59 0.12
CA PHE A 98 -2.61 -8.24 1.11
C PHE A 98 -2.12 -9.50 1.81
N GLU A 99 -0.81 -9.59 2.01
CA GLU A 99 -0.16 -10.66 2.75
C GLU A 99 0.83 -10.06 3.74
N ALA A 100 0.81 -10.56 4.97
CA ALA A 100 1.79 -10.25 6.00
C ALA A 100 2.33 -11.53 6.62
N GLU A 101 3.63 -11.53 6.92
CA GLU A 101 4.35 -12.67 7.46
C GLU A 101 5.19 -12.24 8.66
N ALA A 102 5.24 -13.11 9.67
CA ALA A 102 6.11 -12.99 10.83
C ALA A 102 7.33 -13.91 10.72
N ASN A 103 8.47 -13.43 11.23
CA ASN A 103 9.67 -14.24 11.36
C ASN A 103 9.55 -15.30 12.48
N ASP A 104 10.61 -16.08 12.67
CA ASP A 104 10.67 -17.11 13.72
C ASP A 104 10.47 -16.58 15.15
N ALA A 105 10.73 -15.29 15.39
CA ALA A 105 10.52 -14.63 16.68
C ALA A 105 9.09 -14.06 16.85
N GLY A 106 8.22 -14.21 15.83
CA GLY A 106 6.87 -13.66 15.85
C GLY A 106 6.79 -12.16 15.54
N LEU A 107 7.90 -11.55 15.10
CA LEU A 107 7.95 -10.14 14.68
C LEU A 107 7.54 -10.02 13.22
N LEU A 108 6.86 -8.93 12.87
CA LEU A 108 6.46 -8.65 11.49
C LEU A 108 7.69 -8.52 10.58
N GLU A 109 7.83 -9.43 9.63
CA GLU A 109 8.97 -9.53 8.70
C GLU A 109 8.63 -8.95 7.34
N SER A 110 7.46 -9.29 6.81
CA SER A 110 7.01 -8.84 5.51
C SER A 110 5.54 -8.42 5.56
N ALA A 111 5.19 -7.41 4.77
CA ALA A 111 3.82 -6.97 4.57
C ALA A 111 3.72 -6.27 3.20
N ARG A 112 2.90 -6.79 2.30
CA ARG A 112 2.76 -6.26 0.94
C ARG A 112 1.45 -6.66 0.29
N TYR A 113 1.05 -5.87 -0.71
CA TYR A 113 0.02 -6.24 -1.68
C TYR A 113 0.66 -7.00 -2.84
N ARG A 114 -0.03 -8.05 -3.30
CA ARG A 114 0.31 -8.84 -4.49
C ARG A 114 -0.90 -8.89 -5.41
N HIS A 115 -0.67 -8.69 -6.70
CA HIS A 115 -1.72 -8.72 -7.70
C HIS A 115 -2.15 -10.18 -7.95
N VAL A 116 -3.44 -10.48 -7.81
CA VAL A 116 -3.92 -11.88 -7.78
C VAL A 116 -3.98 -12.53 -9.17
N ARG A 117 -3.85 -11.74 -10.25
CA ARG A 117 -3.93 -12.21 -11.64
C ARG A 117 -2.99 -11.43 -12.57
N ASN A 118 -2.06 -12.09 -13.26
CA ASN A 118 -1.27 -11.40 -14.28
C ASN A 118 -2.20 -10.85 -15.37
N ARG A 119 -2.10 -9.53 -15.63
CA ARG A 119 -2.81 -8.89 -16.72
C ARG A 119 -1.98 -8.97 -18.00
N SER A 120 -2.66 -9.17 -19.12
CA SER A 120 -2.04 -9.19 -20.45
C SER A 120 -2.19 -7.87 -21.21
N ASP A 121 -2.86 -6.87 -20.63
CA ASP A 121 -3.22 -5.60 -21.25
C ASP A 121 -2.43 -4.39 -20.70
N LEU A 122 -1.22 -4.63 -20.18
CA LEU A 122 -0.36 -3.55 -19.70
C LEU A 122 0.06 -2.63 -20.86
N PRO A 123 0.15 -1.31 -20.60
CA PRO A 123 0.58 -0.35 -21.61
C PRO A 123 2.00 -0.67 -22.08
N ASN A 124 2.33 -0.19 -23.28
CA ASN A 124 3.68 -0.38 -23.84
C ASN A 124 4.73 0.48 -23.13
N SER A 125 4.33 1.61 -22.55
CA SER A 125 5.23 2.49 -21.80
C SER A 125 5.02 2.37 -20.29
N PRO A 126 6.10 2.26 -19.48
CA PRO A 126 5.99 2.20 -18.03
C PRO A 126 5.45 3.51 -17.43
N ARG A 127 5.59 4.64 -18.14
CA ARG A 127 5.06 5.96 -17.72
C ARG A 127 3.53 6.07 -17.82
N GLU A 128 2.91 5.20 -18.60
CA GLU A 128 1.46 5.18 -18.81
C GLU A 128 0.73 4.33 -17.76
N LEU A 129 1.46 3.61 -16.91
CA LEU A 129 0.87 2.85 -15.82
C LEU A 129 0.14 3.77 -14.83
N ALA A 130 -1.07 3.36 -14.48
CA ALA A 130 -1.82 4.02 -13.42
C ALA A 130 -1.22 3.69 -12.04
N LEU A 131 -1.37 4.62 -11.10
CA LEU A 131 -1.05 4.38 -9.68
C LEU A 131 -1.75 3.12 -9.17
N TRP A 132 -1.01 2.31 -8.42
CA TRP A 132 -1.48 1.08 -7.77
C TRP A 132 -2.06 0.04 -8.73
N SER A 133 -1.66 0.09 -10.01
CA SER A 133 -2.24 -0.78 -11.03
C SER A 133 -1.54 -2.13 -11.17
N VAL A 134 -0.28 -2.23 -10.74
CA VAL A 134 0.54 -3.44 -10.83
C VAL A 134 1.35 -3.60 -9.55
N ASP A 135 1.78 -4.84 -9.27
CA ASP A 135 2.84 -5.11 -8.30
C ASP A 135 4.22 -5.19 -8.98
N ALA A 136 5.28 -5.34 -8.17
CA ALA A 136 6.64 -5.45 -8.68
C ALA A 136 6.87 -6.71 -9.54
N THR A 137 6.22 -7.83 -9.25
CA THR A 137 6.37 -9.08 -10.01
C THR A 137 5.77 -8.95 -11.41
N GLU A 138 4.56 -8.40 -11.51
CA GLU A 138 3.89 -8.11 -12.77
C GLU A 138 4.67 -7.07 -13.58
N PHE A 139 5.15 -6.01 -12.92
CA PHE A 139 5.97 -4.98 -13.56
C PHE A 139 7.28 -5.57 -14.14
N ILE A 140 7.97 -6.44 -13.39
CA ILE A 140 9.17 -7.15 -13.86
C ILE A 140 8.87 -8.04 -15.06
N GLY A 141 7.74 -8.75 -15.05
CA GLY A 141 7.34 -9.62 -16.15
C GLY A 141 7.17 -8.88 -17.49
N HIS A 142 6.81 -7.59 -17.45
CA HIS A 142 6.49 -6.81 -18.65
C HIS A 142 7.56 -5.79 -19.05
N PHE A 143 8.20 -5.12 -18.08
CA PHE A 143 9.21 -4.07 -18.33
C PHE A 143 10.62 -4.46 -17.89
N GLY A 144 10.79 -5.61 -17.24
CA GLY A 144 12.08 -6.06 -16.71
C GLY A 144 13.08 -6.52 -17.78
N PRO A 145 14.28 -6.93 -17.34
CA PRO A 145 14.68 -7.17 -15.95
C PRO A 145 14.90 -5.89 -15.13
N MET A 146 14.76 -6.02 -13.81
CA MET A 146 15.04 -4.96 -12.84
C MET A 146 16.20 -5.32 -11.94
N THR A 147 16.93 -4.30 -11.50
CA THR A 147 17.93 -4.39 -10.44
C THR A 147 17.47 -3.61 -9.22
N GLY A 148 17.80 -4.11 -8.02
CA GLY A 148 17.42 -3.46 -6.77
C GLY A 148 18.04 -2.07 -6.63
N GLY A 149 17.21 -1.09 -6.26
CA GLY A 149 17.60 0.27 -5.90
C GLY A 149 17.39 0.53 -4.41
N GLU A 150 16.86 1.70 -4.07
CA GLU A 150 16.57 2.11 -2.70
C GLU A 150 15.45 1.25 -2.07
N GLN A 151 15.61 0.87 -0.80
CA GLN A 151 14.65 0.04 -0.06
C GLN A 151 14.50 0.60 1.36
N TRP A 152 13.26 0.86 1.80
CA TRP A 152 12.98 1.40 3.13
C TRP A 152 12.20 0.41 4.00
N PRO A 153 12.38 0.45 5.34
CA PRO A 153 11.67 -0.43 6.26
C PRO A 153 10.13 -0.33 6.18
N LEU A 154 9.43 -1.39 6.61
CA LEU A 154 7.97 -1.50 6.61
C LEU A 154 7.23 -0.37 7.36
N PHE A 155 7.90 0.31 8.30
CA PHE A 155 7.33 1.41 9.11
C PHE A 155 8.19 2.67 9.04
N HIS A 156 8.89 2.88 7.92
CA HIS A 156 9.67 4.11 7.69
C HIS A 156 8.77 5.35 7.78
N GLU A 157 9.21 6.38 8.52
CA GLU A 157 8.38 7.54 8.89
C GLU A 157 7.82 8.33 7.70
N LEU A 158 8.52 8.32 6.56
CA LEU A 158 8.17 9.13 5.40
C LEU A 158 7.40 8.37 4.31
N LEU A 159 7.70 7.08 4.12
CA LEU A 159 7.13 6.23 3.08
C LEU A 159 7.40 4.77 3.44
N PRO A 160 6.51 4.15 4.22
CA PRO A 160 6.71 2.80 4.67
C PRO A 160 6.73 1.78 3.52
N ALA A 161 7.49 0.71 3.70
CA ALA A 161 7.60 -0.40 2.75
C ALA A 161 7.93 0.07 1.31
N TYR A 162 8.81 1.07 1.18
CA TYR A 162 9.22 1.60 -0.11
C TYR A 162 10.25 0.70 -0.78
N GLU A 163 10.04 0.43 -2.06
CA GLU A 163 10.95 -0.34 -2.90
C GLU A 163 11.13 0.43 -4.22
N GLU A 164 12.38 0.76 -4.57
CA GLU A 164 12.73 1.29 -5.88
C GLU A 164 13.59 0.30 -6.65
N TYR A 165 13.34 0.24 -7.96
CA TYR A 165 14.03 -0.63 -8.89
C TYR A 165 14.52 0.15 -10.10
N GLU A 166 15.75 -0.12 -10.53
CA GLU A 166 16.27 0.39 -11.80
C GLU A 166 15.99 -0.62 -12.92
N PHE A 167 15.69 -0.13 -14.12
CA PHE A 167 15.49 -0.95 -15.31
C PHE A 167 15.83 -0.20 -16.60
N GLN A 168 16.00 -0.95 -17.70
CA GLN A 168 16.14 -0.37 -19.03
C GLN A 168 14.87 -0.57 -19.82
N TRP A 169 14.41 0.49 -20.48
CA TRP A 169 13.27 0.43 -21.39
C TRP A 169 13.53 1.36 -22.57
N ASP A 170 13.32 0.86 -23.78
CA ASP A 170 13.56 1.60 -25.04
C ASP A 170 14.94 2.28 -25.10
N GLY A 171 15.99 1.55 -24.68
CA GLY A 171 17.38 2.03 -24.69
C GLY A 171 17.73 3.11 -23.67
N ARG A 172 16.80 3.45 -22.76
CA ARG A 172 16.99 4.46 -21.70
C ARG A 172 16.88 3.83 -20.32
N ARG A 173 17.46 4.49 -19.31
CA ARG A 173 17.45 4.01 -17.92
C ARG A 173 16.29 4.65 -17.15
N TYR A 174 15.56 3.83 -16.40
CA TYR A 174 14.40 4.23 -15.62
C TYR A 174 14.50 3.73 -14.18
N GLY A 175 13.81 4.43 -13.28
CA GLY A 175 13.48 3.98 -11.94
C GLY A 175 11.97 3.73 -11.81
N ALA A 176 11.59 2.66 -11.13
CA ALA A 176 10.21 2.35 -10.76
C ALA A 176 10.08 2.23 -9.25
N GLY A 177 9.18 3.01 -8.66
CA GLY A 177 8.94 3.05 -7.23
C GLY A 177 7.63 2.34 -6.84
N PHE A 178 7.68 1.62 -5.73
CA PHE A 178 6.57 0.90 -5.12
C PHE A 178 6.49 1.23 -3.63
N SER A 179 5.31 1.20 -3.04
CA SER A 179 5.14 1.26 -1.58
C SER A 179 4.12 0.21 -1.18
N TRP A 180 4.44 -0.61 -0.18
CA TRP A 180 3.65 -1.79 0.20
C TRP A 180 3.44 -2.77 -0.98
N GLY A 181 4.34 -2.80 -1.96
CA GLY A 181 4.18 -3.59 -3.19
C GLY A 181 3.28 -2.98 -4.26
N LEU A 182 2.67 -1.82 -4.01
CA LEU A 182 1.80 -1.12 -4.98
C LEU A 182 2.61 -0.11 -5.81
N PHE A 183 2.41 -0.12 -7.14
CA PHE A 183 3.10 0.80 -8.05
C PHE A 183 2.80 2.28 -7.74
N MET A 184 3.86 3.10 -7.66
CA MET A 184 3.78 4.53 -7.39
C MET A 184 4.22 5.39 -8.58
N TYR A 185 5.26 4.98 -9.31
CA TYR A 185 5.71 5.70 -10.50
C TYR A 185 6.71 4.88 -11.31
N ALA A 186 6.89 5.30 -12.57
CA ALA A 186 8.07 5.01 -13.36
C ALA A 186 8.57 6.30 -14.01
N ALA A 187 9.87 6.59 -13.87
CA ALA A 187 10.49 7.80 -14.37
C ALA A 187 11.84 7.48 -15.01
N GLU A 188 12.21 8.24 -16.04
CA GLU A 188 13.54 8.11 -16.65
C GLU A 188 14.56 8.85 -15.80
N TYR A 189 15.76 8.29 -15.66
CA TYR A 189 16.88 9.02 -15.08
C TYR A 189 17.38 10.06 -16.07
N TRP A 190 17.49 11.30 -15.61
CA TRP A 190 18.21 12.33 -16.33
C TRP A 190 19.64 12.32 -15.82
N ASP A 191 20.59 11.98 -16.70
CA ASP A 191 22.02 12.17 -16.44
C ASP A 191 22.39 13.67 -16.44
#